data_AF-A0A969YLG4-F1
#
_entry.id   AF-A0A969YLG4-F1
#
_cell.length_a   1.000
_cell.length_b   1.000
_cell.length_c   1.000
_cell.angle_alpha   90.00
_cell.angle_beta   90.00
_cell.angle_gamma   90.00
#
_symmetry.space_group_name_H-M   'P 1'
#
loop_
_entity.id
_entity.type
_entity.pdbx_description
1 polymer ?
#
loop_
_entity_poly.entity_id
_entity_poly.type
_entity_poly.pdbx_seq_one_letter_code
_entity_poly.pdbx_strand_id
1 'polypeptide(L)'
;MIMGKQLTVITGNKAGNQYNIPEPEEKLKHYRNVMGVVLQDAQDAWSSVWDELKEGVTDGTVIVPAAEKGFKPKCGWPEFLENVWLIKHYLDYAQRFSKGDVSSEAINSESVMQ
;
A
#
# COMPACT_ATOMS: atom_id res chain seq x y z
N MET A 1 46.00 16.24 -22.74
CA MET A 1 44.85 17.17 -22.59
C MET A 1 43.61 16.41 -23.05
N ILE A 2 42.83 15.86 -22.11
CA ILE A 2 41.64 15.05 -22.46
C ILE A 2 40.47 16.03 -22.60
N MET A 3 40.01 16.26 -23.83
CA MET A 3 38.79 17.02 -24.09
C MET A 3 37.60 16.24 -23.54
N GLY A 4 36.94 16.81 -22.52
CA GLY A 4 35.70 16.28 -21.99
C GLY A 4 34.62 16.26 -23.07
N LYS A 5 34.09 15.09 -23.39
CA LYS A 5 33.02 14.94 -24.36
C LYS A 5 31.74 15.46 -23.73
N GLN A 6 31.23 16.58 -24.24
CA GLN A 6 29.96 17.16 -23.83
C GLN A 6 28.83 16.43 -24.56
N LEU A 7 27.99 15.73 -23.80
CA LEU A 7 26.80 15.07 -24.35
C LEU A 7 25.70 16.12 -24.52
N THR A 8 25.23 16.28 -25.76
CA THR A 8 24.11 17.16 -26.10
C THR A 8 22.86 16.29 -26.25
N VAL A 9 21.82 16.59 -25.47
CA VAL A 9 20.55 15.88 -25.55
C VAL A 9 19.82 16.32 -26.82
N ILE A 10 19.83 15.46 -27.84
CA ILE A 10 19.01 15.64 -29.04
C ILE A 10 17.61 15.15 -28.67
N THR A 11 16.74 16.07 -28.26
CA THR A 11 15.33 15.76 -28.06
C THR A 11 14.70 15.63 -29.45
N GLY A 12 14.34 14.41 -29.82
CA GLY A 12 13.68 14.13 -31.10
C GLY A 12 12.37 14.93 -31.23
N ASN A 13 12.15 15.48 -32.42
CA ASN A 13 10.99 16.30 -32.79
C ASN A 13 9.70 15.45 -32.88
N LYS A 14 9.29 14.83 -31.77
CA LYS A 14 7.91 14.41 -31.55
C LYS A 14 7.26 15.58 -30.82
N ALA A 15 6.13 16.08 -31.34
CA ALA A 15 5.28 17.06 -30.68
C ALA A 15 5.23 16.69 -29.19
N GLY A 16 5.87 17.52 -28.36
CA GLY A 16 6.09 17.18 -26.97
C GLY A 16 4.74 16.90 -26.34
N ASN A 17 4.54 15.67 -25.84
CA ASN A 17 3.46 15.45 -24.90
C ASN A 17 3.68 16.47 -23.80
N GLN A 18 2.78 17.44 -23.68
CA GLN A 18 2.75 18.36 -22.56
C GLN A 18 2.52 17.50 -21.33
N TYR A 19 3.61 17.17 -20.63
CA TYR A 19 3.51 16.62 -19.29
C TYR A 19 2.98 17.74 -18.41
N ASN A 20 1.67 17.75 -18.16
CA ASN A 20 1.08 18.58 -17.12
C ASN A 20 1.66 18.10 -15.79
N ILE A 21 2.67 18.81 -15.30
CA ILE A 21 3.17 18.62 -13.94
C ILE A 21 2.01 19.04 -13.03
N PRO A 22 1.42 18.12 -12.25
CA PRO A 22 0.28 18.49 -11.44
C PRO A 22 0.69 19.53 -10.42
N GLU A 23 -0.18 20.51 -10.18
CA GLU A 23 0.06 21.54 -9.19
C GLU A 23 0.15 20.89 -7.79
N PRO A 24 0.87 21.52 -6.83
CA PRO A 24 1.02 20.96 -5.48
C PRO A 24 -0.31 20.56 -4.82
N GLU A 25 -1.37 21.34 -5.04
CA GLU A 25 -2.71 21.04 -4.53
C GLU A 25 -3.33 19.78 -5.16
N GLU A 26 -3.12 19.57 -6.46
CA GLU A 26 -3.59 18.38 -7.17
C GLU A 26 -2.84 17.13 -6.70
N LYS A 27 -1.53 17.25 -6.48
CA LYS A 27 -0.70 16.17 -5.89
C LYS A 27 -1.17 15.81 -4.49
N LEU A 28 -1.48 16.81 -3.66
CA LEU A 28 -2.00 16.58 -2.30
C LEU A 28 -3.38 15.94 -2.32
N LYS A 29 -4.27 16.35 -3.25
CA LYS A 29 -5.58 15.72 -3.42
C LYS A 29 -5.43 14.26 -3.85
N HIS A 30 -4.56 13.99 -4.82
CA HIS A 30 -4.26 12.62 -5.25
C HIS A 30 -3.71 11.77 -4.10
N TYR A 31 -2.73 12.31 -3.36
CA TYR A 31 -2.16 11.64 -2.19
C TYR A 31 -3.22 11.27 -1.16
N ARG A 32 -4.09 12.22 -0.79
CA ARG A 32 -5.18 12.00 0.17
C ARG A 32 -6.17 10.94 -0.31
N ASN A 33 -6.52 10.96 -1.59
CA ASN A 33 -7.44 9.98 -2.16
C ASN A 33 -6.85 8.57 -2.10
N VAL A 34 -5.60 8.39 -2.53
CA VAL A 34 -4.92 7.08 -2.50
C VAL A 34 -4.79 6.59 -1.06
N MET A 35 -4.30 7.43 -0.15
CA MET A 35 -4.19 7.06 1.26
C MET A 35 -5.53 6.76 1.92
N GLY A 36 -6.58 7.50 1.56
CA GLY A 36 -7.93 7.26 2.07
C GLY A 36 -8.43 5.87 1.71
N VAL A 37 -8.25 5.45 0.45
CA VAL A 37 -8.64 4.09 0.00
C VAL A 37 -7.81 3.03 0.70
N VAL A 38 -6.48 3.14 0.68
CA VAL A 38 -5.59 2.13 1.28
C VAL A 38 -5.87 1.95 2.78
N LEU A 39 -6.08 3.05 3.50
CA LEU A 39 -6.37 2.98 4.94
C LEU A 39 -7.76 2.46 5.22
N GLN A 40 -8.74 2.66 4.33
CA GLN A 40 -10.06 2.06 4.45
C GLN A 40 -9.97 0.54 4.25
N ASP A 41 -9.29 0.07 3.21
CA ASP A 41 -9.12 -1.36 2.95
C ASP A 41 -8.40 -2.05 4.12
N ALA A 42 -7.41 -1.38 4.72
CA ALA A 42 -6.74 -1.86 5.93
C ALA A 42 -7.69 -1.96 7.13
N GLN A 43 -8.58 -0.97 7.31
CA GLN A 43 -9.57 -0.98 8.39
C GLN A 43 -10.61 -2.07 8.20
N ASP A 44 -11.04 -2.32 6.97
CA ASP A 44 -12.03 -3.35 6.65
C ASP A 44 -11.44 -4.75 6.93
N ALA A 45 -10.20 -5.00 6.48
CA ALA A 45 -9.49 -6.24 6.79
C ALA A 45 -9.26 -6.41 8.30
N TRP A 46 -8.88 -5.34 9.01
CA TRP A 46 -8.74 -5.37 10.47
C TRP A 46 -10.07 -5.65 11.17
N SER A 47 -11.17 -5.09 10.68
CA SER A 47 -12.50 -5.33 11.25
C SER A 47 -12.90 -6.79 11.12
N SER A 48 -12.60 -7.44 9.99
CA SER A 48 -12.82 -8.88 9.83
C SER A 48 -12.01 -9.70 10.83
N VAL A 49 -10.73 -9.38 11.03
CA VAL A 49 -9.87 -10.05 12.03
C VAL A 49 -10.41 -9.83 13.44
N TRP A 50 -10.80 -8.60 13.77
CA TRP A 50 -11.33 -8.26 15.08
C TRP A 50 -12.65 -8.96 15.37
N ASP A 51 -13.50 -9.13 14.35
CA ASP A 51 -14.77 -9.82 14.47
C ASP A 51 -14.61 -11.32 14.78
N GLU A 52 -13.55 -11.95 14.31
CA GLU A 52 -13.19 -13.31 14.69
C GLU A 52 -12.66 -13.38 16.14
N LEU A 53 -11.91 -12.36 16.57
CA LEU A 53 -11.31 -12.32 17.91
C LEU A 53 -12.32 -11.98 19.02
N LYS A 54 -13.28 -11.08 18.76
CA LYS A 54 -14.25 -10.59 19.76
C LYS A 54 -15.17 -11.69 20.29
N GLU A 55 -15.45 -12.73 19.50
CA GLU A 55 -16.34 -13.80 19.93
C GLU A 55 -15.77 -14.68 21.06
N GLY A 56 -14.44 -14.63 21.27
CA GLY A 56 -13.78 -15.26 22.42
C GLY A 56 -13.62 -14.34 23.64
N VAL A 57 -13.98 -13.06 23.53
CA VAL A 57 -13.76 -12.04 24.55
C VAL A 57 -15.10 -11.42 24.91
N THR A 58 -15.73 -11.91 25.99
CA THR A 58 -16.88 -11.18 26.54
C THR A 58 -16.39 -9.91 27.24
N ASP A 59 -17.18 -8.85 27.08
CA ASP A 59 -16.96 -7.52 27.62
C ASP A 59 -16.61 -7.63 29.12
N GLY A 60 -15.37 -7.31 29.50
CA GLY A 60 -14.89 -7.42 30.89
C GLY A 60 -13.83 -8.50 31.20
N THR A 61 -12.98 -8.88 30.24
CA THR A 61 -11.78 -9.71 30.50
C THR A 61 -12.09 -11.18 30.88
N VAL A 62 -13.34 -11.61 30.74
CA VAL A 62 -13.75 -12.99 31.02
C VAL A 62 -13.51 -13.83 29.77
N ILE A 63 -12.41 -14.59 29.76
CA ILE A 63 -12.17 -15.61 28.75
C ILE A 63 -13.19 -16.72 28.99
N VAL A 64 -14.11 -16.92 28.04
CA VAL A 64 -15.12 -17.99 28.10
C VAL A 64 -14.39 -19.34 28.22
N PRO A 65 -14.89 -20.35 28.96
CA PRO A 65 -14.24 -21.66 29.08
C PRO A 65 -13.94 -22.35 27.73
N ALA A 66 -14.62 -21.95 26.66
CA ALA A 66 -14.33 -22.39 25.29
C ALA A 66 -12.98 -21.88 24.76
N ALA A 67 -12.49 -20.72 25.21
CA ALA A 67 -11.21 -20.16 24.80
C ALA A 67 -10.01 -20.77 25.56
N GLU A 68 -10.23 -21.47 26.68
CA GLU A 68 -9.21 -22.35 27.28
C GLU A 68 -8.83 -23.52 26.35
N LYS A 69 -9.69 -23.88 25.38
CA LYS A 69 -9.41 -24.91 24.36
C LYS A 69 -8.62 -24.38 23.16
N GLY A 70 -8.20 -23.10 23.19
CA GLY A 70 -7.46 -22.44 22.13
C GLY A 70 -8.36 -21.67 21.16
N PHE A 71 -7.80 -20.61 20.57
CA PHE A 71 -8.47 -19.82 19.54
C PHE A 71 -8.55 -20.61 18.23
N LYS A 72 -9.75 -20.68 17.65
CA LYS A 72 -9.97 -21.22 16.31
C LYS A 72 -10.88 -20.24 15.56
N PRO A 73 -10.39 -19.53 14.55
CA PRO A 73 -11.21 -18.61 13.77
C PRO A 73 -12.30 -19.40 13.03
N LYS A 74 -13.51 -18.83 12.94
CA LYS A 74 -14.66 -19.40 12.22
C LYS A 74 -14.41 -19.45 10.72
N CYS A 75 -13.78 -18.40 10.17
CA CYS A 75 -13.31 -18.36 8.79
C CYS A 75 -12.15 -19.35 8.51
N GLY A 76 -11.55 -19.93 9.55
CA GLY A 76 -10.42 -20.84 9.43
C GLY A 76 -9.07 -20.10 9.32
N TRP A 77 -7.99 -20.84 9.57
CA TRP A 77 -6.64 -20.26 9.62
C TRP A 77 -6.17 -19.61 8.30
N PRO A 78 -6.43 -20.18 7.11
CA PRO A 78 -5.96 -19.57 5.87
C PRO A 78 -6.53 -18.17 5.66
N GLU A 79 -7.85 -18.00 5.75
CA GLU A 79 -8.53 -16.72 5.54
C GLU A 79 -8.16 -15.69 6.63
N PHE A 80 -8.10 -16.14 7.89
CA PHE A 80 -7.66 -15.28 9.00
C PHE A 80 -6.25 -14.72 8.77
N LEU A 81 -5.30 -15.58 8.40
CA LEU A 81 -3.91 -15.17 8.16
C LEU A 81 -3.77 -14.31 6.90
N GLU A 82 -4.58 -14.56 5.87
CA GLU A 82 -4.66 -13.70 4.69
C GLU A 82 -5.07 -12.28 5.06
N ASN A 83 -6.12 -12.11 5.86
CA ASN A 83 -6.56 -10.79 6.32
C ASN A 83 -5.47 -10.08 7.15
N VAL A 84 -4.78 -10.80 8.05
CA VAL A 84 -3.64 -10.25 8.79
C VAL A 84 -2.51 -9.82 7.86
N TRP A 85 -2.25 -10.59 6.81
CA TRP A 85 -1.22 -10.28 5.82
C TRP A 85 -1.60 -9.08 4.95
N LEU A 86 -2.87 -8.96 4.55
CA LEU A 86 -3.42 -7.81 3.83
C LEU A 86 -3.25 -6.53 4.65
N ILE A 87 -3.56 -6.55 5.94
CA ILE A 87 -3.36 -5.40 6.83
C ILE A 87 -1.89 -4.97 6.81
N LYS A 88 -0.95 -5.92 6.98
CA LYS A 88 0.47 -5.61 6.88
C LYS A 88 0.81 -4.98 5.53
N HIS A 89 0.29 -5.55 4.44
CA HIS A 89 0.55 -5.05 3.09
C HIS A 89 0.07 -3.61 2.90
N TYR A 90 -1.15 -3.29 3.32
CA TYR A 90 -1.70 -1.93 3.23
C TYR A 90 -0.92 -0.94 4.09
N LEU A 91 -0.52 -1.34 5.30
CA LEU A 91 0.28 -0.48 6.19
C LEU A 91 1.70 -0.25 5.65
N ASP A 92 2.34 -1.27 5.11
CA ASP A 92 3.65 -1.15 4.46
C ASP A 92 3.57 -0.22 3.25
N TYR A 93 2.53 -0.37 2.42
CA TYR A 93 2.28 0.51 1.29
C TYR A 93 2.06 1.95 1.75
N ALA A 94 1.16 2.17 2.72
CA ALA A 94 0.88 3.47 3.31
C ALA A 94 2.16 4.14 3.83
N GLN A 95 3.03 3.37 4.49
CA GLN A 95 4.31 3.86 4.97
C GLN A 95 5.23 4.26 3.81
N ARG A 96 5.42 3.42 2.79
CA ARG A 96 6.22 3.72 1.60
C ARG A 96 5.68 4.94 0.85
N PHE A 97 4.36 5.02 0.70
CA PHE A 97 3.66 6.11 0.05
C PHE A 97 3.85 7.43 0.80
N SER A 98 3.80 7.41 2.13
CA SER A 98 4.09 8.60 2.96
C SER A 98 5.54 9.08 2.88
N LYS A 99 6.50 8.17 2.63
CA LYS A 99 7.93 8.52 2.46
C LYS A 99 8.27 9.03 1.07
N GLY A 100 7.38 8.85 0.09
CA GLY A 100 7.65 9.16 -1.32
C GLY A 100 8.44 8.08 -2.06
N ASP A 101 8.63 6.89 -1.46
CA ASP A 101 9.44 5.79 -2.02
C ASP A 101 8.79 5.05 -3.20
N VAL A 102 7.61 5.50 -3.66
CA VAL A 102 6.82 4.83 -4.71
C VAL A 102 7.24 5.28 -6.12
N SER A 103 8.28 6.10 -6.24
CA SER A 103 8.69 6.73 -7.52
C SER A 103 9.81 6.02 -8.28
N SER A 104 10.38 4.89 -7.83
CA SER A 104 11.54 4.28 -8.51
C SER A 104 11.25 3.02 -9.32
N GLU A 105 10.11 2.34 -9.14
CA GLU A 105 9.83 1.07 -9.83
C GLU A 105 9.04 1.25 -11.13
N ALA A 106 8.24 2.32 -11.28
CA ALA A 106 7.46 2.56 -12.49
C ALA A 106 8.30 3.02 -13.70
N ILE A 107 9.55 3.45 -13.51
CA ILE A 107 10.43 3.89 -14.60
C ILE A 107 11.18 2.70 -15.24
N ASN A 108 11.35 1.59 -14.53
CA ASN A 108 12.13 0.44 -15.03
C ASN A 108 11.31 -0.59 -15.82
N SER A 109 9.98 -0.60 -15.75
CA SER A 109 9.15 -1.56 -16.49
C SER A 109 8.95 -1.21 -17.97
N GLU A 110 9.18 0.05 -18.39
CA GLU A 110 9.13 0.45 -19.81
C GLU A 110 10.46 0.23 -20.55
N SER A 111 11.56 -0.01 -19.83
CA SER A 111 12.88 -0.26 -20.46
C SER A 111 13.14 -1.73 -20.81
N VAL A 112 12.25 -2.66 -20.48
CA VAL A 112 12.45 -4.11 -20.71
C VAL A 112 11.61 -4.65 -21.89
N MET A 113 10.86 -3.79 -22.59
CA MET A 113 10.16 -4.14 -23.84
C MET A 113 10.59 -3.26 -25.03
N GLN A 114 11.91 -3.05 -25.19
CA GLN A 114 12.51 -2.69 -26.48
C GLN A 114 13.80 -3.48 -26.71
#